data_AF-A0A4Y7SQT5-F1
#
_entry.id   AF-A0A4Y7SQT5-F1
#
_cell.length_a   1.000
_cell.length_b   1.000
_cell.length_c   1.000
_cell.angle_alpha   90.00
_cell.angle_beta   90.00
_cell.angle_gamma   90.00
#
_symmetry.space_group_name_H-M   'P 1'
#
loop_
_entity.id
_entity.type
_entity.pdbx_description
1 polymer ?
#
loop_
_entity_poly.entity_id
_entity_poly.type
_entity_poly.pdbx_seq_one_letter_code
_entity_poly.pdbx_strand_id
1 'polypeptide(L)'
;KFTMKWISAHSEVERNERVDEEAKAAAEGKSSHWTTLPDKLFYPLPFSVSSLVQETKDQAKVKWKQAWDKSPRKAQYDKIDDQFPPRQYLAI
;
A
#
# COMPACT_ATOMS: atom_id res chain seq x y z
N LYS A 1 20.40 18.57 27.53
CA LYS A 1 19.59 19.38 26.58
C LYS A 1 19.45 18.59 25.30
N PHE A 2 18.24 18.14 24.95
CA PHE A 2 17.97 17.38 23.72
C PHE A 2 17.69 18.35 22.58
N THR A 3 18.20 18.08 21.38
CA THR A 3 17.96 18.90 20.19
C THR A 3 17.40 18.01 19.09
N MET A 4 16.18 18.27 18.68
CA MET A 4 15.54 17.59 17.55
C MET A 4 15.79 18.39 16.27
N LYS A 5 16.20 17.71 15.20
CA LYS A 5 16.39 18.32 13.88
C LYS A 5 15.50 17.59 12.88
N TRP A 6 14.72 18.35 12.12
CA TRP A 6 13.98 17.82 10.98
C TRP A 6 14.93 17.65 9.80
N ILE A 7 14.88 16.50 9.16
CA ILE A 7 15.69 16.16 7.99
C ILE A 7 14.72 15.87 6.84
N SER A 8 15.09 16.24 5.62
CA SER A 8 14.26 15.96 4.46
C SER A 8 14.33 14.47 4.10
N ALA A 9 13.21 13.89 3.67
CA ALA A 9 13.10 12.46 3.36
C ALA A 9 14.00 12.00 2.20
N HIS A 10 14.37 12.90 1.29
CA HIS A 10 15.16 12.63 0.09
C HIS A 10 16.54 13.29 0.10
N SER A 11 17.09 13.55 1.30
CA SER A 11 18.43 14.15 1.43
C SER A 11 19.58 13.13 1.34
N GLU A 12 19.31 11.88 0.97
CA GLU A 12 20.32 10.79 0.87
C GLU A 12 21.21 10.68 2.12
N VAL A 13 20.61 10.92 3.28
CA VAL A 13 21.33 10.82 4.56
C VAL A 13 21.41 9.34 4.91
N GLU A 14 22.56 8.73 4.67
CA GLU A 14 22.85 7.30 4.90
C GLU A 14 22.22 6.72 6.18
N ARG A 15 22.32 7.45 7.30
CA ARG A 15 21.75 7.00 8.58
C ARG A 15 20.23 7.01 8.61
N ASN A 16 19.59 7.96 7.94
CA ASN A 16 18.13 8.01 7.83
C ASN A 16 17.63 6.87 6.94
N GLU A 17 18.33 6.59 5.84
CA GLU A 17 18.00 5.49 4.93
C GLU A 17 18.10 4.14 5.63
N ARG A 18 19.19 3.88 6.37
CA ARG A 18 19.32 2.64 7.15
C ARG A 18 18.21 2.46 8.18
N VAL A 19 17.80 3.54 8.84
CA VAL A 19 16.68 3.49 9.79
C VAL A 19 15.35 3.18 9.08
N ASP A 20 15.13 3.77 7.90
CA ASP A 20 13.95 3.50 7.07
C ASP A 20 13.92 2.05 6.56
N GLU A 21 15.06 1.50 6.14
CA GLU A 21 15.19 0.10 5.73
C GLU A 21 14.83 -0.87 6.86
N GLU A 22 15.39 -0.67 8.06
CA GLU A 22 15.10 -1.51 9.24
C GLU A 22 13.62 -1.36 9.68
N ALA A 23 13.06 -0.15 9.59
CA ALA A 23 11.65 0.07 9.87
C ALA A 23 10.73 -0.66 8.88
N LYS A 24 11.08 -0.67 7.58
CA LYS A 24 10.38 -1.45 6.55
C LYS A 24 10.49 -2.95 6.79
N ALA A 25 11.70 -3.45 7.10
CA ALA A 25 11.91 -4.86 7.41
C ALA A 25 11.07 -5.30 8.63
N ALA A 26 11.05 -4.50 9.70
CA ALA A 26 10.22 -4.76 10.86
C ALA A 26 8.71 -4.75 10.52
N ALA A 27 8.26 -3.85 9.65
CA ALA A 27 6.87 -3.80 9.18
C ALA A 27 6.48 -5.04 8.34
N GLU A 28 7.43 -5.64 7.63
CA GLU A 28 7.26 -6.93 6.93
C GLU A 28 7.31 -8.15 7.88
N GLY A 29 7.50 -7.93 9.18
CA GLY A 29 7.62 -8.99 10.19
C GLY A 29 9.05 -9.52 10.37
N LYS A 30 10.04 -8.95 9.68
CA LYS A 30 11.47 -9.26 9.83
C LYS A 30 12.06 -8.31 10.88
N SER A 31 11.72 -8.55 12.15
CA SER A 31 12.24 -7.79 13.29
C SER A 31 13.29 -8.56 14.06
N SER A 32 14.14 -7.86 14.80
CA SER A 32 15.09 -8.49 15.73
C SER A 32 14.36 -9.21 16.86
N HIS A 33 15.04 -10.14 17.54
CA HIS A 33 14.46 -10.84 18.67
C HIS A 33 14.03 -9.85 19.77
N TRP A 34 12.91 -10.14 20.45
CA TRP A 34 12.35 -9.24 21.46
C TRP A 34 13.36 -8.88 22.55
N THR A 35 14.27 -9.78 22.93
CA THR A 35 15.31 -9.48 23.94
C THR A 35 16.29 -8.38 23.55
N THR A 36 16.42 -8.05 22.25
CA THR A 36 17.29 -6.97 21.76
C THR A 36 16.52 -5.71 21.41
N LEU A 37 15.19 -5.72 21.53
CA LEU A 37 14.34 -4.56 21.32
C LEU A 37 14.16 -3.80 22.65
N PRO A 38 13.86 -2.49 22.60
CA PRO A 38 13.28 -1.79 23.74
C PRO A 38 11.84 -2.28 23.99
N ASP A 39 11.38 -2.26 25.24
CA ASP A 39 10.02 -2.70 25.64
C ASP A 39 8.89 -2.14 24.77
N LYS A 40 9.05 -0.89 24.30
CA LYS A 40 8.07 -0.21 23.43
C LYS A 40 7.90 -0.85 22.06
N LEU A 41 8.87 -1.64 21.61
CA LEU A 41 8.87 -2.32 20.30
C LEU A 41 8.58 -3.83 20.41
N PHE A 42 8.27 -4.35 21.61
CA PHE A 42 7.88 -5.76 21.77
C PHE A 42 6.54 -6.08 21.14
N TYR A 43 5.66 -5.09 21.13
CA TYR A 43 4.30 -5.24 20.61
C TYR A 43 4.24 -4.76 19.16
N PRO A 44 3.47 -5.45 18.32
CA PRO A 44 3.24 -4.98 16.96
C PRO A 44 2.61 -3.59 16.99
N LEU A 45 3.02 -2.75 16.05
CA LEU A 45 2.39 -1.45 15.86
C LEU A 45 0.93 -1.64 15.44
N PRO A 46 0.03 -0.74 15.85
CA PRO A 46 -1.35 -0.78 15.39
C PRO A 46 -1.39 -0.63 13.86
N PHE A 47 -2.36 -1.30 13.23
CA PHE A 47 -2.58 -1.16 11.80
C PHE A 47 -2.82 0.30 11.43
N SER A 48 -2.17 0.75 10.35
CA SER A 48 -2.44 2.06 9.81
C SER A 48 -3.81 2.06 9.13
N VAL A 49 -4.60 3.12 9.37
CA VAL A 49 -5.92 3.29 8.74
C VAL A 49 -5.80 3.27 7.22
N SER A 50 -4.73 3.87 6.67
CA SER A 50 -4.47 3.87 5.24
C SER A 50 -4.24 2.46 4.67
N SER A 51 -3.47 1.61 5.37
CA SER A 51 -3.24 0.22 4.96
C SER A 51 -4.54 -0.58 4.93
N LEU A 52 -5.36 -0.47 5.98
CA LEU A 52 -6.67 -1.14 6.05
C LEU A 52 -7.60 -0.70 4.90
N VAL A 53 -7.62 0.59 4.58
CA VAL A 53 -8.41 1.12 3.47
C VAL A 53 -7.90 0.62 2.12
N GLN A 54 -6.58 0.56 1.92
CA GLN A 54 -5.99 0.03 0.69
C GLN A 54 -6.33 -1.45 0.51
N GLU A 55 -6.16 -2.27 1.55
CA GLU A 55 -6.51 -3.68 1.53
C GLU A 55 -7.99 -3.89 1.18
N THR A 56 -8.89 -3.14 1.84
CA THR A 56 -10.33 -3.23 1.59
C THR A 56 -10.66 -2.86 0.14
N LYS A 57 -10.03 -1.81 -0.41
CA LYS A 57 -10.20 -1.41 -1.81
C LYS A 57 -9.72 -2.49 -2.77
N ASP A 58 -8.59 -3.13 -2.49
CA ASP A 58 -8.04 -4.16 -3.36
C ASP A 58 -8.90 -5.43 -3.33
N GLN A 59 -9.39 -5.83 -2.16
CA GLN A 59 -10.38 -6.90 -2.05
C GLN A 59 -11.67 -6.57 -2.83
N ALA A 60 -12.14 -5.31 -2.77
CA ALA A 60 -13.31 -4.86 -3.52
C ALA A 60 -13.07 -4.93 -5.05
N LYS A 61 -11.89 -4.53 -5.54
CA LYS A 61 -11.52 -4.65 -6.95
C LYS A 61 -11.53 -6.10 -7.42
N VAL A 62 -10.97 -7.02 -6.62
CA VAL A 62 -10.94 -8.45 -6.96
C VAL A 62 -12.36 -9.00 -7.07
N LYS A 63 -13.22 -8.73 -6.07
CA LYS A 63 -14.62 -9.16 -6.09
C LYS A 63 -15.38 -8.57 -7.26
N TRP A 64 -15.20 -7.27 -7.52
CA TRP A 64 -15.81 -6.59 -8.64
C TRP A 64 -15.39 -7.23 -9.98
N LYS A 65 -14.10 -7.52 -10.17
CA LYS A 65 -13.59 -8.17 -11.37
C LYS A 65 -14.22 -9.56 -11.56
N GLN A 66 -14.27 -10.37 -10.51
CA GLN A 66 -14.91 -11.68 -10.56
C GLN A 66 -16.41 -11.59 -10.89
N ALA A 67 -17.12 -10.60 -10.36
CA ALA A 67 -18.53 -10.36 -10.66
C ALA A 67 -18.73 -9.86 -12.10
N TRP A 68 -17.85 -8.98 -12.58
CA TRP A 68 -17.84 -8.49 -13.94
C TRP A 68 -17.63 -9.63 -14.94
N ASP A 69 -16.60 -10.46 -14.72
CA ASP A 69 -16.25 -11.57 -15.61
C ASP A 69 -17.37 -12.61 -15.73
N LYS A 70 -18.17 -12.80 -14.67
CA LYS A 70 -19.35 -13.68 -14.66
C LYS A 70 -20.61 -13.04 -15.23
N SER A 71 -20.61 -11.74 -15.47
CA SER A 71 -21.81 -11.02 -15.90
C SER A 71 -22.10 -11.25 -17.39
N PRO A 72 -23.37 -11.38 -17.80
CA PRO A 72 -23.75 -11.37 -19.21
C PRO A 72 -23.33 -10.08 -19.92
N ARG A 73 -23.20 -8.98 -19.16
CA ARG A 73 -22.78 -7.67 -19.67
C ARG A 73 -21.34 -7.72 -20.19
N LYS A 74 -20.43 -8.43 -19.51
CA LYS A 74 -19.05 -8.58 -20.00
C LYS A 74 -19.01 -9.21 -21.40
N ALA A 75 -19.81 -10.24 -21.64
CA ALA A 75 -19.91 -10.85 -22.98
C ALA A 75 -20.52 -9.93 -24.05
N GLN A 76 -21.33 -8.92 -23.65
CA GLN A 76 -21.83 -7.90 -24.57
C GLN A 76 -20.77 -6.82 -24.81
N TYR A 77 -20.06 -6.40 -23.76
CA TYR A 77 -18.97 -5.43 -23.83
C TYR A 77 -17.74 -5.97 -24.56
N ASP A 78 -17.43 -7.26 -24.50
CA ASP A 78 -16.35 -7.87 -25.29
C ASP A 78 -16.61 -7.83 -26.80
N LYS A 79 -17.87 -7.68 -27.22
CA LYS A 79 -18.26 -7.56 -28.64
C LYS A 79 -18.22 -6.11 -29.13
N ILE A 80 -18.06 -5.17 -28.21
CA ILE A 80 -17.88 -3.78 -28.55
C ILE A 80 -16.47 -3.64 -29.14
N ASP A 81 -16.38 -3.11 -30.35
CA ASP A 81 -15.14 -2.86 -31.09
C ASP A 81 -14.12 -2.09 -30.23
N ASP A 82 -12.83 -2.41 -30.37
CA ASP A 82 -11.73 -1.67 -29.77
C ASP A 82 -11.72 -0.18 -30.17
N GLN A 83 -12.36 0.16 -31.30
CA GLN A 83 -12.59 1.54 -31.76
C GLN A 83 -13.80 2.22 -31.13
N PHE A 84 -14.65 1.51 -30.39
CA PHE A 84 -15.79 2.10 -29.69
C PHE A 84 -15.29 2.98 -28.54
N PRO A 85 -15.61 4.28 -28.53
CA PRO A 85 -15.12 5.14 -27.49
C PRO A 85 -16.05 5.06 -26.27
N PRO A 86 -15.48 4.76 -25.09
CA PRO A 86 -15.78 5.57 -23.93
C PRO A 86 -14.57 6.40 -23.51
N ARG A 87 -13.44 6.34 -24.25
CA ARG A 87 -12.22 7.10 -23.91
C ARG A 87 -12.40 8.62 -24.02
N GLN A 88 -13.34 9.09 -24.85
CA GLN A 88 -13.68 10.51 -24.95
C GLN A 88 -14.43 11.03 -23.70
N TYR A 89 -15.01 10.14 -22.90
CA TYR A 89 -15.65 10.47 -21.62
C TYR A 89 -14.76 10.17 -20.40
N LEU A 90 -13.54 9.66 -20.61
CA LEU A 90 -12.54 9.41 -19.56
C LEU A 90 -11.56 10.59 -19.37
N ALA A 91 -11.71 11.66 -20.16
CA ALA A 91 -10.98 12.91 -20.00
C ALA A 91 -11.82 13.91 -19.18
N ILE A 92 -11.87 13.70 -17.87
CA ILE A 92 -12.21 14.75 -16.88
C ILE A 92 -11.18 14.67 -15.76
#